data_AF-A0A7C4MVG0-F1
#
_entry.id   AF-A0A7C4MVG0-F1
#
_cell.length_a   1.000
_cell.length_b   1.000
_cell.length_c   1.000
_cell.angle_alpha   90.00
_cell.angle_beta   90.00
_cell.angle_gamma   90.00
#
_symmetry.space_group_name_H-M   'P 1'
#
loop_
_entity.id
_entity.type
_entity.pdbx_description
1 polymer ?
#
loop_
_entity_poly.entity_id
_entity_poly.type
_entity_poly.pdbx_seq_one_letter_code
_entity_poly.pdbx_strand_id
1 'polypeptide(L)'
;QKWDLEPEEAAVPAVAYFTASVDTPEKNKEFAESIAAPYPILSDPTGETARRYGVTDAVKRWPSRWTFFIDREGRILHIDKDVKPAGYAASVADQLERLGIPRRAVDSAQGQ
;
A
#
# COMPACT_ATOMS: atom_id res chain seq x y z
N GLN A 1 22.12 0.66 -2.46
CA GLN A 1 21.68 -0.66 -1.94
C GLN A 1 20.56 -1.11 -2.86
N LYS A 2 20.93 -1.91 -3.85
CA LYS A 2 20.05 -2.42 -4.90
C LYS A 2 19.28 -3.58 -4.26
N TRP A 3 17.97 -3.47 -4.19
CA TRP A 3 17.13 -4.58 -3.74
C TRP A 3 17.03 -5.56 -4.91
N ASP A 4 18.04 -6.41 -5.05
CA ASP A 4 18.00 -7.56 -5.94
C ASP A 4 17.16 -8.64 -5.23
N LEU A 5 15.83 -8.55 -5.37
CA LEU A 5 14.95 -9.65 -5.02
C LEU A 5 14.80 -10.55 -6.24
N GLU A 6 15.26 -11.79 -6.12
CA GLU A 6 14.96 -12.84 -7.08
C GLU A 6 13.43 -13.00 -7.18
N PRO A 7 12.86 -13.13 -8.39
CA PRO A 7 11.41 -13.09 -8.61
C PRO A 7 10.63 -14.19 -7.86
N GLU A 8 11.31 -15.23 -7.38
CA GLU A 8 10.74 -16.34 -6.61
C GLU A 8 10.50 -15.99 -5.12
N GLU A 9 11.22 -15.03 -4.53
CA GLU A 9 11.10 -14.68 -3.10
C GLU A 9 10.12 -13.54 -2.80
N ALA A 10 9.66 -12.81 -3.83
CA ALA A 10 8.63 -11.79 -3.66
C ALA A 10 7.25 -12.46 -3.54
N ALA A 11 6.94 -13.01 -2.36
CA ALA A 11 5.60 -13.51 -2.04
C ALA A 11 4.56 -12.40 -2.31
N VAL A 12 3.91 -12.46 -3.48
CA VAL A 12 2.91 -11.48 -3.87
C VAL A 12 1.70 -11.70 -2.95
N PRO A 13 1.35 -10.74 -2.08
CA PRO A 13 0.28 -10.95 -1.12
C PRO A 13 -1.04 -11.24 -1.86
N ALA A 14 -1.94 -12.02 -1.24
CA ALA A 14 -3.27 -12.31 -1.82
C ALA A 14 -4.13 -11.05 -2.01
N VAL A 15 -3.66 -9.91 -1.51
CA VAL A 15 -4.28 -8.59 -1.61
C VAL A 15 -3.65 -7.78 -2.72
N ALA A 16 -4.45 -6.89 -3.31
CA ALA A 16 -3.91 -5.78 -4.08
C ALA A 16 -3.50 -4.67 -3.11
N TYR A 17 -2.33 -4.07 -3.31
CA TYR A 17 -1.87 -2.96 -2.49
C TYR A 17 -1.46 -1.79 -3.39
N PHE A 18 -1.76 -0.59 -2.90
CA PHE A 18 -1.56 0.68 -3.58
C PHE A 18 -1.11 1.69 -2.52
N THR A 19 -0.32 2.68 -2.92
CA THR A 19 -0.16 3.89 -2.12
C THR A 19 -1.00 5.01 -2.73
N ALA A 20 -1.26 6.07 -1.98
CA ALA A 20 -2.02 7.21 -2.47
C ALA A 20 -1.41 8.52 -1.97
N SER A 21 -1.40 9.54 -2.82
CA SER A 21 -0.90 10.88 -2.50
C SER A 21 -1.82 11.96 -3.06
N VAL A 22 -1.62 13.20 -2.61
CA VAL A 22 -2.28 14.38 -3.18
C VAL A 22 -1.47 15.02 -4.32
N ASP A 23 -0.39 14.37 -4.76
CA ASP A 23 0.40 14.83 -5.89
C ASP A 23 -0.27 14.46 -7.22
N THR A 24 0.13 15.13 -8.30
CA THR A 24 -0.38 14.85 -9.65
C THR A 24 0.11 13.49 -10.15
N PRO A 25 -0.56 12.90 -11.16
CA PRO A 25 -0.12 11.63 -11.76
C PRO A 25 1.33 11.68 -12.24
N GLU A 26 1.78 12.81 -12.80
CA GLU A 26 3.14 13.00 -13.32
C GLU A 26 4.17 12.92 -12.19
N LYS A 27 3.94 13.63 -11.08
CA LYS A 27 4.82 13.58 -9.91
C LYS A 27 4.86 12.20 -9.28
N ASN A 28 3.72 11.53 -9.18
CA ASN A 28 3.67 10.16 -8.66
C ASN A 28 4.42 9.19 -9.56
N LYS A 29 4.35 9.38 -10.88
CA LYS A 29 5.12 8.60 -11.85
C LYS A 29 6.61 8.83 -11.68
N GLU A 30 7.06 10.08 -11.66
CA GLU A 30 8.47 10.43 -11.42
C GLU A 30 8.99 9.84 -10.10
N PHE A 31 8.18 9.91 -9.04
CA PHE A 31 8.54 9.35 -7.74
C PHE A 31 8.60 7.82 -7.78
N ALA A 32 7.62 7.15 -8.38
CA ALA A 32 7.59 5.70 -8.56
C ALA A 32 8.82 5.21 -9.34
N GLU A 33 9.19 5.91 -10.41
CA GLU A 33 10.41 5.62 -11.20
C GLU A 33 11.67 5.82 -10.36
N SER A 34 11.75 6.90 -9.56
CA SER A 34 12.92 7.21 -8.73
C SER A 34 13.22 6.16 -7.67
N ILE A 35 12.19 5.45 -7.18
CA ILE A 35 12.32 4.39 -6.17
C ILE A 35 12.13 2.98 -6.75
N ALA A 36 11.95 2.86 -8.08
CA ALA A 36 11.58 1.63 -8.76
C ALA A 36 10.41 0.90 -8.07
N ALA A 37 9.34 1.64 -7.76
CA ALA A 37 8.20 1.12 -7.01
C ALA A 37 7.56 -0.07 -7.74
N PRO A 38 7.45 -1.26 -7.10
CA PRO A 38 6.80 -2.43 -7.69
C PRO A 38 5.27 -2.38 -7.56
N TYR A 39 4.70 -1.19 -7.34
CA TYR A 39 3.30 -0.99 -7.06
C TYR A 39 2.79 0.37 -7.58
N PRO A 40 1.50 0.46 -7.90
CA PRO A 40 0.86 1.72 -8.30
C PRO A 40 0.76 2.72 -7.14
N ILE A 41 0.90 4.01 -7.51
CA ILE A 41 0.66 5.16 -6.64
C ILE A 41 -0.55 5.94 -7.18
N LEU A 42 -1.66 5.92 -6.43
CA LEU A 42 -2.89 6.64 -6.76
C LEU A 42 -2.72 8.14 -6.52
N SER A 43 -3.36 8.95 -7.36
CA SER A 43 -3.28 10.41 -7.33
C SER A 43 -4.62 11.03 -6.95
N ASP A 44 -4.63 11.92 -5.95
CA ASP A 44 -5.78 12.71 -5.49
C ASP A 44 -5.44 14.23 -5.46
N PRO A 45 -5.23 14.89 -6.62
CA PRO A 45 -4.74 16.28 -6.65
C PRO A 45 -5.69 17.30 -6.02
N THR A 46 -6.99 16.97 -5.95
CA THR A 46 -8.01 17.80 -5.30
C THR A 46 -8.01 17.64 -3.78
N GLY A 47 -7.36 16.59 -3.26
CA GLY A 47 -7.38 16.17 -1.86
C GLY A 47 -8.77 15.73 -1.38
N GLU A 48 -9.73 15.53 -2.29
CA GLU A 48 -11.10 15.20 -1.90
C GLU A 48 -11.18 13.82 -1.26
N THR A 49 -10.47 12.84 -1.83
CA THR A 49 -10.41 11.49 -1.28
C THR A 49 -9.73 11.51 0.08
N ALA A 50 -8.60 12.23 0.20
CA ALA A 50 -7.87 12.39 1.46
C ALA A 50 -8.76 13.00 2.57
N ARG A 51 -9.60 13.99 2.24
CA ARG A 51 -10.56 14.58 3.19
C ARG A 51 -11.67 13.58 3.55
N ARG A 52 -12.23 12.85 2.59
CA ARG A 52 -13.28 11.84 2.82
C ARG A 52 -12.80 10.69 3.72
N TYR A 53 -11.55 10.28 3.56
CA TYR A 53 -10.90 9.27 4.41
C TYR A 53 -10.43 9.83 5.76
N GLY A 54 -10.57 11.14 6.00
CA GLY A 54 -10.18 11.79 7.26
C GLY A 54 -8.67 11.82 7.51
N VAL A 55 -7.84 11.59 6.48
CA VAL A 55 -6.38 11.60 6.62
C VAL A 55 -5.80 13.01 6.57
N THR A 56 -6.56 13.97 6.04
CA THR A 56 -6.22 15.40 6.01
C THR A 56 -7.45 16.23 6.37
N ASP A 57 -7.21 17.46 6.83
CA ASP A 57 -8.26 18.44 7.18
C ASP A 57 -7.86 19.83 6.67
N ALA A 58 -8.66 20.86 6.98
CA ALA A 58 -8.40 22.23 6.53
C ALA A 58 -7.12 22.84 7.14
N VAL A 59 -6.61 22.28 8.23
CA VAL A 59 -5.41 22.75 8.95
C VAL A 59 -4.17 21.99 8.45
N LYS A 60 -4.31 20.70 8.14
CA LYS A 60 -3.24 19.86 7.60
C LYS A 60 -3.09 20.04 6.09
N ARG A 61 -1.94 20.55 5.68
CA ARG A 61 -1.57 20.70 4.26
C ARG A 61 -1.31 19.38 3.55
N TRP A 62 -1.03 18.30 4.30
CA TRP A 62 -0.62 17.01 3.75
C TRP A 62 -1.37 15.87 4.45
N PRO A 63 -1.72 14.79 3.73
CA PRO A 63 -2.36 13.63 4.32
C PRO A 63 -1.46 12.93 5.34
N SER A 64 -2.08 12.45 6.41
CA SER A 64 -1.46 11.62 7.43
C SER A 64 -1.12 10.24 6.85
N ARG A 65 -0.02 9.62 7.31
CA ARG A 65 0.39 8.28 6.88
C ARG A 65 -0.44 7.21 7.59
N TRP A 66 -1.57 6.83 7.00
CA TRP A 66 -2.44 5.78 7.50
C TRP A 66 -2.51 4.62 6.50
N THR A 67 -2.78 3.42 7.01
CA THR A 67 -3.01 2.22 6.19
C THR A 67 -4.41 1.69 6.44
N PHE A 68 -5.16 1.52 5.36
CA PHE A 68 -6.53 1.02 5.40
C PHE A 68 -6.55 -0.40 4.86
N PHE A 69 -7.17 -1.31 5.62
CA PHE A 69 -7.42 -2.68 5.19
C PHE A 69 -8.89 -2.76 4.78
N ILE A 70 -9.14 -3.05 3.51
CA ILE A 70 -10.47 -2.98 2.89
C ILE A 70 -10.81 -4.35 2.29
N ASP A 71 -12.02 -4.86 2.55
CA ASP A 71 -12.51 -6.10 1.95
C ASP A 71 -12.99 -5.90 0.50
N ARG A 72 -13.41 -6.99 -0.15
CA ARG A 72 -13.86 -6.96 -1.55
C ARG A 72 -15.19 -6.25 -1.73
N GLU A 73 -15.96 -6.10 -0.66
CA GLU A 73 -17.22 -5.39 -0.60
C GLU A 73 -17.03 -3.88 -0.31
N GLY A 74 -15.78 -3.44 -0.13
CA GLY A 74 -15.43 -2.05 0.13
C GLY A 74 -15.56 -1.62 1.59
N ARG A 75 -15.68 -2.56 2.54
CA ARG A 75 -15.75 -2.26 3.97
C ARG A 75 -14.34 -2.15 4.55
N ILE A 76 -14.14 -1.14 5.38
CA ILE A 76 -12.89 -0.98 6.13
C ILE A 76 -12.89 -1.99 7.28
N LEU A 77 -11.96 -2.94 7.23
CA LEU A 77 -11.73 -3.95 8.26
C LEU A 77 -10.84 -3.42 9.38
N HIS A 78 -9.85 -2.59 9.03
CA HIS A 78 -8.90 -2.00 9.98
C HIS A 78 -8.31 -0.70 9.44
N ILE A 79 -7.96 0.20 10.35
CA ILE A 79 -7.23 1.44 10.04
C ILE A 79 -6.04 1.51 11.00
N ASP A 80 -4.84 1.46 10.46
CA ASP A 80 -3.62 1.74 11.20
C ASP A 80 -3.22 3.21 11.03
N LYS A 81 -3.08 3.91 12.16
CA LYS A 81 -2.77 5.34 12.23
C LYS A 81 -1.37 5.63 12.78
N ASP A 82 -0.64 4.63 13.27
CA ASP A 82 0.73 4.78 13.81
C ASP A 82 1.77 4.14 12.87
N VAL A 83 1.71 4.53 11.59
CA VAL A 83 2.58 3.98 10.56
C VAL A 83 3.99 4.55 10.69
N LYS A 84 4.94 3.67 11.04
CA LYS A 84 6.38 3.94 11.04
C LYS A 84 7.02 3.21 9.85
N PRO A 85 7.49 3.91 8.80
CA PRO A 85 7.91 3.27 7.56
C PRO A 85 8.96 2.15 7.72
N ALA A 86 9.89 2.32 8.67
CA ALA A 86 10.91 1.32 8.94
C ALA A 86 10.27 0.04 9.51
N GLY A 87 10.35 -1.06 8.75
CA GLY A 87 9.84 -2.38 9.17
C GLY A 87 8.33 -2.55 9.04
N TYR A 88 7.59 -1.57 8.53
CA TYR A 88 6.12 -1.59 8.52
C TYR A 88 5.50 -2.77 7.76
N ALA A 89 6.21 -3.27 6.74
CA ALA A 89 5.74 -4.41 5.94
C ALA A 89 5.42 -5.65 6.79
N ALA A 90 6.20 -5.91 7.85
CA ALA A 90 5.93 -7.02 8.76
C ALA A 90 4.63 -6.80 9.55
N SER A 91 4.39 -5.58 10.04
CA SER A 91 3.15 -5.24 10.74
C SER A 91 1.92 -5.38 9.85
N VAL A 92 2.04 -5.06 8.55
CA VAL A 92 0.97 -5.29 7.57
C VAL A 92 0.69 -6.78 7.41
N ALA A 93 1.73 -7.62 7.29
CA ALA A 93 1.57 -9.07 7.18
C ALA A 93 0.88 -9.67 8.42
N ASP A 94 1.34 -9.30 9.62
CA ASP A 94 0.72 -9.72 10.88
C ASP A 94 -0.76 -9.30 10.96
N GLN A 95 -1.07 -8.08 10.50
CA GLN A 95 -2.44 -7.59 10.52
C GLN A 95 -3.34 -8.33 9.52
N LEU A 96 -2.83 -8.69 8.34
CA LEU A 96 -3.56 -9.53 7.38
C LEU A 96 -3.86 -10.91 7.96
N GLU A 97 -2.90 -11.53 8.64
CA GLU A 97 -3.10 -12.83 9.31
C GLU A 97 -4.17 -12.74 10.42
N ARG A 98 -4.15 -11.67 11.24
CA ARG A 98 -5.17 -11.40 12.26
C ARG A 98 -6.56 -11.20 11.67
N LEU A 99 -6.65 -10.64 10.47
CA LEU A 99 -7.90 -10.45 9.73
C LEU A 99 -8.36 -11.74 9.01
N GLY A 100 -7.60 -12.83 9.10
CA GLY A 100 -7.90 -14.09 8.42
C GLY A 100 -7.70 -14.03 6.91
N ILE A 101 -6.93 -13.05 6.41
CA ILE A 101 -6.58 -12.94 5.00
C ILE A 101 -5.36 -13.85 4.76
N PRO A 102 -5.50 -14.94 3.99
CA PRO A 102 -4.39 -15.85 3.77
C PRO A 102 -3.30 -15.19 2.92
N ARG A 103 -2.04 -15.54 3.18
CA ARG A 103 -0.97 -15.32 2.20
C ARG A 103 -1.26 -16.20 1.00
N ARG A 104 -1.08 -15.68 -0.22
CA ARG A 104 -1.23 -16.51 -1.42
C ARG A 104 -0.12 -17.57 -1.38
N ALA A 105 -0.49 -18.85 -1.46
CA ALA A 105 0.50 -19.88 -1.73
C ALA A 105 1.13 -19.57 -3.09
N VAL A 106 2.47 -19.56 -3.14
CA VAL A 106 3.15 -19.51 -4.42
C VAL A 106 2.90 -20.88 -5.05
N ASP A 107 2.07 -20.94 -6.10
CA ASP A 107 1.92 -22.17 -6.87
C ASP A 107 3.27 -22.43 -7.55
N SER A 108 4.09 -23.30 -6.95
CA SER A 108 5.30 -23.88 -7.56
C SER A 108 4.90 -24.89 -8.64
N ALA A 109 4.12 -24.45 -9.62
CA ALA A 109 3.54 -25.31 -10.63
C ALA A 109 3.38 -24.57 -11.97
N GLN A 110 4.50 -24.23 -12.61
CA GLN A 110 4.86 -24.45 -14.04
C GLN A 110 6.39 -24.22 -14.12
N GLY A 111 7.28 -25.08 -14.59
CA GLY A 111 7.23 -26.30 -15.38
C GLY A 111 8.63 -26.43 -15.99
N GLN A 112 9.23 -27.62 -15.84
CA GLN A 112 10.44 -28.19 -16.46
C GLN A 112 11.25 -27.36 -17.46
#